data_AF-A0A753L9C8-F1
#
_entry.id   AF-A0A753L9C8-F1
#
_cell.length_a   1.000
_cell.length_b   1.000
_cell.length_c   1.000
_cell.angle_alpha   90.00
_cell.angle_beta   90.00
_cell.angle_gamma   90.00
#
_symmetry.space_group_name_H-M   'P 1'
#
loop_
_entity.id
_entity.type
_entity.pdbx_description
1 polymer ?
#
loop_
_entity_poly.entity_id
_entity_poly.type
_entity_poly.pdbx_seq_one_letter_code
_entity_poly.pdbx_strand_id
1 'polypeptide(L)' 'MRLLPGMVMLMLALVISGSARATTDVMPFKDEAQEQQFRQLTEQLRCPKCQNNSIADSNAMIATDMRRRVYDLMQEGK' A
#
# COMPACT_ATOMS: atom_id res chain seq x y z
N MET A 1 -30.25 -4.02 -31.28
CA MET A 1 -30.86 -4.41 -29.99
C MET A 1 -30.04 -5.41 -29.16
N ARG A 2 -29.02 -6.12 -29.70
CA ARG A 2 -28.19 -7.07 -28.92
C ARG A 2 -27.14 -6.40 -28.00
N LEU A 3 -26.85 -5.11 -28.21
CA LEU A 3 -25.86 -4.32 -27.44
C LEU A 3 -26.46 -3.70 -26.16
N LEU A 4 -27.78 -3.53 -26.11
CA LEU A 4 -28.49 -2.93 -24.98
C LEU A 4 -28.33 -3.72 -23.65
N PRO A 5 -28.45 -5.07 -23.62
CA PRO A 5 -28.26 -5.81 -22.37
C PRO A 5 -26.81 -5.77 -21.87
N GLY A 6 -25.82 -5.75 -22.77
CA GLY A 6 -24.41 -5.65 -22.38
C GLY A 6 -24.08 -4.31 -21.72
N MET A 7 -24.67 -3.22 -22.22
CA MET A 7 -24.49 -1.89 -21.65
C MET A 7 -25.16 -1.73 -20.28
N VAL A 8 -26.34 -2.31 -20.09
CA VAL A 8 -27.03 -2.35 -18.78
C VAL A 8 -26.23 -3.18 -17.77
N MET A 9 -25.68 -4.32 -18.18
CA MET A 9 -24.88 -5.18 -17.30
C MET A 9 -23.56 -4.51 -16.87
N LEU A 10 -22.91 -3.77 -17.79
CA LEU A 10 -21.71 -2.98 -17.48
C LEU A 10 -22.01 -1.83 -16.51
N MET A 11 -23.10 -1.10 -16.71
CA MET A 11 -23.55 -0.03 -15.81
C MET A 11 -23.81 -0.56 -14.40
N LEU A 12 -24.48 -1.71 -14.28
CA LEU A 12 -24.77 -2.32 -12.99
C LEU A 12 -23.50 -2.78 -12.26
N ALA A 13 -22.51 -3.32 -12.97
CA ALA A 13 -21.22 -3.70 -12.39
C ALA A 13 -20.44 -2.48 -11.84
N LEU A 14 -20.55 -1.33 -12.50
CA LEU A 14 -19.90 -0.10 -12.06
C LEU A 14 -20.52 0.44 -10.76
N VAL A 15 -21.84 0.34 -10.60
CA VAL A 15 -22.57 0.75 -9.38
C VAL A 15 -22.17 -0.11 -8.16
N ILE A 16 -21.74 -1.35 -8.37
CA ILE A 16 -21.37 -2.30 -7.30
C ILE A 16 -19.88 -2.17 -6.90
N SER A 17 -19.10 -1.35 -7.61
CA SER A 17 -17.68 -1.14 -7.29
C SER A 17 -17.55 -0.33 -5.99
N GLY A 18 -17.37 -1.04 -4.87
CA GLY A 18 -17.25 -0.47 -3.53
C GLY A 18 -15.94 0.30 -3.31
N SER A 19 -15.92 1.11 -2.26
CA SER A 19 -14.77 1.94 -1.89
C SER A 19 -13.64 1.08 -1.29
N ALA A 20 -12.44 1.15 -1.87
CA ALA A 20 -11.24 0.60 -1.25
C ALA A 20 -10.84 1.45 -0.03
N ARG A 21 -10.78 0.84 1.16
CA ARG A 21 -10.27 1.51 2.37
C ARG A 21 -8.77 1.28 2.46
N ALA A 22 -7.97 2.33 2.31
CA ALA A 22 -6.54 2.30 2.60
C ALA A 22 -6.35 2.41 4.12
N THR A 23 -5.70 1.42 4.74
CA THR A 23 -5.24 1.52 6.13
C THR A 23 -3.81 2.08 6.10
N THR A 24 -3.64 3.32 6.51
CA THR A 24 -2.31 3.94 6.60
C THR A 24 -1.74 3.63 7.98
N ASP A 25 -0.59 2.96 8.03
CA ASP A 25 0.14 2.75 9.28
C ASP A 25 0.73 4.11 9.71
N VAL A 26 0.22 4.68 10.80
CA VAL A 26 0.65 5.98 11.31
C VAL A 26 1.78 5.76 12.30
N MET A 27 3.02 6.02 11.86
CA MET A 27 4.22 5.95 12.69
C MET A 27 4.64 7.34 13.12
N PRO A 28 4.95 7.56 14.41
CA PRO A 28 5.44 8.86 14.88
C PRO A 28 6.90 9.05 14.46
N PHE A 29 7.18 10.07 13.67
CA PHE A 29 8.55 10.46 13.31
C PHE A 29 9.00 11.67 14.14
N LYS A 30 10.30 11.78 14.38
CA LYS A 30 10.93 12.90 15.10
C LYS A 30 10.84 14.19 14.30
N ASP A 31 11.06 14.11 13.00
CA ASP A 31 11.06 15.23 12.06
C ASP A 31 10.73 14.74 10.63
N GLU A 32 10.50 15.68 9.71
CA GLU A 32 10.18 15.37 8.32
C GLU A 32 11.32 14.65 7.60
N ALA A 33 12.58 14.88 7.99
CA ALA A 33 13.73 14.20 7.38
C ALA A 33 13.71 12.70 7.70
N GLN A 34 13.37 12.33 8.94
CA GLN A 34 13.21 10.94 9.34
C GLN A 34 12.06 10.26 8.59
N GLU A 35 10.93 10.95 8.41
CA GLU A 35 9.82 10.41 7.61
C GLU A 35 10.23 10.20 6.15
N GLN A 36 10.95 11.15 5.55
CA GLN A 36 11.44 11.03 4.17
C GLN A 36 12.41 9.87 4.01
N GLN A 37 13.34 9.69 4.96
CA GLN A 37 14.26 8.55 4.97
C GLN A 37 13.48 7.23 5.04
N PHE A 38 12.47 7.13 5.91
CA PHE A 38 11.62 5.96 6.01
C PHE A 38 10.90 5.65 4.68
N ARG A 39 10.32 6.67 4.04
CA ARG A 39 9.67 6.53 2.73
C ARG A 39 10.65 6.06 1.65
N GLN A 40 11.85 6.63 1.60
CA GLN A 40 12.88 6.22 0.64
C GLN A 40 13.32 4.77 0.82
N LEU A 41 13.52 4.33 2.07
CA LEU A 41 13.91 2.95 2.37
C LEU A 41 12.82 1.95 1.98
N THR A 42 11.57 2.26 2.34
CA THR A 42 10.44 1.37 2.09
C THR A 42 10.06 1.27 0.60
N GLU A 43 10.38 2.27 -0.22
CA GLU A 43 10.24 2.18 -1.68
C GLU A 43 11.30 1.31 -2.37
N GLN A 44 12.50 1.24 -1.79
CA GLN A 44 13.60 0.44 -2.35
C GLN A 44 13.47 -1.05 -2.02
N LEU A 45 12.88 -1.38 -0.87
CA LEU A 45 12.72 -2.75 -0.40
C LEU A 45 11.54 -3.43 -1.11
N ARG A 46 11.78 -4.60 -1.71
CA ARG A 46 10.74 -5.40 -2.39
C ARG A 46 10.04 -6.36 -1.43
N CYS A 47 8.73 -6.51 -1.58
CA CYS A 47 7.98 -7.53 -0.84
C CYS A 47 8.23 -8.94 -1.44
N PRO A 48 8.81 -9.90 -0.69
CA PRO A 48 9.17 -11.23 -1.22
C PRO A 48 7.97 -12.16 -1.48
N LYS A 49 6.76 -11.76 -1.07
CA LYS A 49 5.52 -12.53 -1.26
C LYS A 49 4.53 -11.84 -2.20
N CYS A 50 4.93 -10.72 -2.81
CA CYS A 50 4.05 -9.87 -3.61
C CYS A 50 4.53 -9.79 -5.06
N GLN A 51 3.68 -9.26 -5.94
CA GLN A 51 4.00 -9.09 -7.37
C GLN A 51 4.99 -7.94 -7.62
N ASN A 52 6.25 -8.12 -7.25
CA ASN A 52 7.33 -7.13 -7.47
C ASN A 52 7.05 -5.71 -6.92
N ASN A 53 6.10 -5.55 -6.00
CA ASN A 53 5.82 -4.26 -5.36
C ASN A 53 6.88 -3.94 -4.30
N SER A 54 7.09 -2.66 -4.04
CA SER A 54 7.81 -2.22 -2.85
C SER A 54 7.02 -2.56 -1.58
N ILE A 55 7.68 -2.58 -0.42
CA ILE A 55 6.96 -2.74 0.85
C ILE A 55 6.14 -1.49 1.21
N ALA A 56 6.42 -0.35 0.57
CA ALA A 56 5.60 0.86 0.65
C ALA A 56 4.26 0.70 -0.10
N ASP A 57 4.28 0.10 -1.29
CA ASP A 57 3.11 -0.05 -2.17
C ASP A 57 2.28 -1.32 -1.89
N SER A 58 2.88 -2.34 -1.28
CA SER A 58 2.17 -3.58 -0.99
C SER A 58 1.27 -3.49 0.25
N ASN A 59 0.00 -3.90 0.09
CA ASN A 59 -0.94 -4.09 1.19
C ASN A 59 -0.84 -5.47 1.87
N ALA A 60 0.16 -6.29 1.54
CA ALA A 60 0.32 -7.59 2.18
C ALA A 60 0.71 -7.44 3.66
N MET A 61 0.25 -8.37 4.50
CA MET A 61 0.59 -8.39 5.93
C MET A 61 2.11 -8.37 6.15
N ILE A 62 2.86 -9.15 5.36
CA ILE A 62 4.33 -9.19 5.43
C ILE A 62 4.98 -7.84 5.11
N ALA A 63 4.40 -7.03 4.22
CA ALA A 63 4.93 -5.69 3.91
C ALA A 63 4.71 -4.72 5.07
N THR A 64 3.63 -4.89 5.83
CA THR A 64 3.38 -4.13 7.06
C THR A 64 4.39 -4.50 8.14
N ASP A 65 4.66 -5.78 8.35
CA ASP A 65 5.67 -6.23 9.32
C ASP A 65 7.07 -5.74 8.95
N MET A 66 7.41 -5.77 7.66
CA MET A 66 8.68 -5.24 7.16
C MET A 66 8.79 -3.72 7.35
N ARG A 67 7.72 -2.95 7.09
CA ARG A 67 7.69 -1.50 7.35
C ARG A 67 7.92 -1.18 8.82
N ARG A 68 7.27 -1.91 9.74
CA ARG A 68 7.54 -1.77 11.18
C ARG A 68 8.98 -2.11 11.51
N ARG A 69 9.53 -3.18 10.94
CA ARG A 69 10.93 -3.54 11.20
C ARG A 69 11.91 -2.47 10.73
N VAL A 70 11.68 -1.85 9.57
CA VAL A 70 12.49 -0.72 9.09
C VAL A 70 12.38 0.46 10.06
N TYR A 71 11.17 0.79 10.50
CA TYR A 71 10.96 1.85 11.48
C TYR A 71 11.73 1.58 12.78
N ASP A 72 11.62 0.38 13.35
CA ASP A 72 12.34 0.01 14.57
C ASP A 72 13.86 0.16 14.42
N LEU A 73 14.42 -0.29 13.28
CA LEU A 73 15.84 -0.16 12.99
C LEU A 73 16.29 1.31 12.89
N MET A 74 15.46 2.18 12.29
CA MET A 74 15.74 3.61 12.26
C MET A 74 15.73 4.23 13.66
N GLN A 75 14.84 3.79 14.54
CA GLN A 75 14.81 4.22 15.95
C GLN A 75 16.05 3.71 16.72
N GLU A 76 16.58 2.53 16.35
CA GLU A 76 17.85 1.99 16.86
C GLU A 76 19.10 2.70 16.27
N GLY A 77 18.94 3.58 15.27
CA GLY A 77 20.04 4.29 14.61
C GLY A 77 20.81 3.44 13.60
N LYS A 78 20.15 2.45 12.97
CA LYS A 78 20.71 1.55 11.97
C LYS A 78 20.31 1.91 10.54
#